data_AF-A0A1W6EVV4-F1
#
_entry.id   AF-A0A1W6EVV4-F1
#
_cell.length_a   1.000
_cell.length_b   1.000
_cell.length_c   1.000
_cell.angle_alpha   90.00
_cell.angle_beta   90.00
_cell.angle_gamma   90.00
#
_symmetry.space_group_name_H-M   'P 1'
#
loop_
_entity.id
_entity.type
_entity.pdbx_description
1 polymer ?
#
loop_
_entity_poly.entity_id
_entity_poly.type
_entity_poly.pdbx_seq_one_letter_code
_entity_poly.pdbx_strand_id
1 'polypeptide(L)'
;MNSLTLYNMATLMTTLMSNASETLFKLQMEVDQLKVDTQRTLIDLEYHRNITEIDLYHEINVQKAHSLTIVILSSFNRVKIELQTYESENKTNKLYCLKKCKDKLQECSIIAYDEMNPCVNMFISDMRNFLQKIEKKMQVGKNLIIDLKQVNSKCNIENIYEAEECVRIELSTYKQKLQTLREDFEKLKERISEDKHRILGQSSQCFELARLTLQQRTEQIKIEAFTCIWDSTPQ
;
A
#
# COMPACT_ATOMS: atom_id res chain seq x y z
N MET A 1 -30.72 -20.22 -67.14
CA MET A 1 -30.01 -19.26 -66.25
C MET A 1 -28.74 -18.84 -66.97
N ASN A 2 -28.53 -17.54 -67.19
CA ASN A 2 -27.42 -17.03 -67.99
C ASN A 2 -26.09 -17.19 -67.24
N SER A 3 -25.04 -17.73 -67.88
CA SER A 3 -23.72 -17.92 -67.27
C SER A 3 -23.13 -16.63 -66.68
N LEU A 4 -23.50 -15.47 -67.24
CA LEU A 4 -23.11 -14.14 -66.77
C LEU A 4 -23.65 -13.79 -65.36
N THR A 5 -24.84 -14.29 -64.99
CA THR A 5 -25.41 -14.04 -63.64
C THR A 5 -24.77 -14.92 -62.58
N LEU A 6 -24.42 -16.16 -62.92
CA LEU A 6 -23.66 -17.07 -62.05
C LEU A 6 -22.23 -16.56 -61.81
N TYR A 7 -21.55 -16.06 -62.85
CA TYR A 7 -20.21 -15.51 -62.73
C TYR A 7 -20.19 -14.25 -61.85
N ASN A 8 -21.13 -13.32 -62.06
CA ASN A 8 -21.23 -12.12 -61.23
C ASN A 8 -21.55 -12.43 -59.77
N MET A 9 -22.39 -13.44 -59.47
CA MET A 9 -22.63 -13.86 -58.09
C MET A 9 -21.40 -14.52 -57.45
N ALA A 10 -20.66 -15.35 -58.19
CA ALA A 10 -19.45 -15.98 -57.69
C ALA A 10 -18.32 -14.97 -57.41
N THR A 11 -18.16 -13.95 -58.28
CA THR A 11 -17.20 -12.85 -58.06
C THR A 11 -17.62 -11.96 -56.89
N LEU A 12 -18.92 -11.69 -56.73
CA LEU A 12 -19.42 -10.95 -55.57
C LEU A 12 -19.15 -11.73 -54.27
N MET A 13 -19.47 -13.03 -54.23
CA MET A 13 -19.23 -13.89 -53.07
C MET A 13 -17.75 -13.99 -52.72
N THR A 14 -16.85 -14.14 -53.70
CA THR A 14 -15.40 -14.21 -53.44
C THR A 14 -14.84 -12.87 -52.94
N THR A 15 -15.29 -11.74 -53.49
CA THR A 15 -14.87 -10.41 -53.02
C THR A 15 -15.42 -10.12 -51.62
N LEU A 16 -16.67 -10.48 -51.37
CA LEU A 16 -17.32 -10.37 -50.06
C LEU A 16 -16.62 -11.24 -49.00
N MET A 17 -16.31 -12.51 -49.31
CA MET A 17 -15.55 -13.39 -48.41
C MET A 17 -14.11 -12.90 -48.19
N SER A 18 -13.44 -12.33 -49.20
CA SER A 18 -12.12 -11.72 -49.05
C SER A 18 -12.15 -10.53 -48.09
N ASN A 19 -13.12 -9.63 -48.23
CA ASN A 19 -13.26 -8.45 -47.38
C ASN A 19 -13.63 -8.81 -45.93
N ALA A 20 -14.45 -9.85 -45.73
CA ALA A 20 -14.78 -10.37 -44.41
C ALA A 20 -13.58 -11.06 -43.74
N SER A 21 -12.73 -11.76 -44.51
CA SER A 21 -11.48 -12.31 -43.99
C SER A 21 -10.52 -11.21 -43.52
N GLU A 22 -10.38 -10.14 -44.29
CA GLU A 22 -9.53 -9.00 -43.92
C GLU A 22 -10.08 -8.23 -42.70
N THR A 23 -11.40 -8.07 -42.60
CA THR A 23 -12.03 -7.34 -41.50
C THR A 23 -11.99 -8.15 -40.20
N LEU A 24 -12.25 -9.47 -40.25
CA LEU A 24 -12.05 -10.36 -39.11
C LEU A 24 -10.59 -10.32 -38.61
N PHE A 25 -9.61 -10.34 -39.52
CA PHE A 25 -8.20 -10.23 -39.16
C PHE A 25 -7.89 -8.90 -38.45
N LYS A 26 -8.41 -7.78 -38.93
CA LYS A 26 -8.28 -6.46 -38.27
C LYS A 26 -8.90 -6.48 -36.86
N LEU A 27 -10.08 -7.07 -36.70
CA LEU A 27 -10.73 -7.19 -35.39
C LEU A 27 -9.90 -8.05 -34.42
N GLN A 28 -9.28 -9.14 -34.90
CA GLN A 28 -8.37 -9.96 -34.10
C GLN A 28 -7.11 -9.19 -33.68
N MET A 29 -6.54 -8.37 -34.56
CA MET A 29 -5.45 -7.47 -34.20
C MET A 29 -5.89 -6.44 -33.13
N GLU A 30 -7.11 -5.91 -33.21
CA GLU A 30 -7.63 -5.02 -32.17
C GLU A 30 -7.82 -5.73 -30.82
N VAL A 31 -8.23 -7.00 -30.80
CA VAL A 31 -8.27 -7.83 -29.59
C VAL A 31 -6.87 -7.96 -28.99
N ASP A 32 -5.85 -8.22 -29.82
CA ASP A 32 -4.46 -8.32 -29.36
C ASP A 32 -3.91 -6.99 -28.84
N GLN A 33 -4.23 -5.88 -29.50
CA GLN A 33 -3.91 -4.54 -28.99
C GLN A 33 -4.57 -4.29 -27.63
N LEU A 34 -5.83 -4.69 -27.46
CA LEU A 34 -6.55 -4.53 -26.20
C LEU A 34 -5.94 -5.36 -25.05
N LYS A 35 -5.37 -6.55 -25.37
CA LYS A 35 -4.58 -7.35 -24.41
C LYS A 35 -3.34 -6.59 -23.97
N VAL A 36 -2.58 -6.04 -24.92
CA VAL A 36 -1.37 -5.25 -24.63
C VAL A 36 -1.69 -4.03 -23.79
N ASP A 37 -2.76 -3.31 -24.14
CA ASP A 37 -3.22 -2.14 -23.42
C ASP A 37 -3.66 -2.47 -21.98
N THR A 38 -4.35 -3.60 -21.80
CA THR A 38 -4.72 -4.09 -20.46
C THR A 38 -3.49 -4.51 -19.65
N GLN A 39 -2.50 -5.15 -20.28
CA GLN A 39 -1.23 -5.50 -19.63
C GLN A 39 -0.46 -4.26 -19.17
N ARG A 40 -0.42 -3.21 -20.00
CA ARG A 40 0.20 -1.92 -19.62
C ARG A 40 -0.49 -1.32 -18.39
N THR A 41 -1.81 -1.26 -18.38
CA THR A 41 -2.57 -0.77 -17.22
C THR A 41 -2.33 -1.61 -15.96
N LEU A 42 -2.14 -2.93 -16.09
CA LEU A 42 -1.77 -3.79 -14.96
C LEU A 42 -0.36 -3.49 -14.43
N ILE A 43 0.61 -3.27 -15.31
CA ILE A 43 1.98 -2.89 -14.93
C ILE A 43 1.97 -1.55 -14.18
N ASP A 44 1.20 -0.57 -14.66
CA ASP A 44 1.07 0.73 -13.99
C ASP A 44 0.43 0.59 -12.59
N LEU A 45 -0.63 -0.21 -12.47
CA LEU A 45 -1.26 -0.53 -11.18
C LEU A 45 -0.28 -1.19 -10.20
N GLU A 46 0.51 -2.15 -10.68
CA GLU A 46 1.51 -2.86 -9.88
C GLU A 46 2.65 -1.95 -9.43
N TYR A 47 3.15 -1.10 -10.32
CA TYR A 47 4.14 -0.08 -10.00
C TYR A 47 3.66 0.85 -8.89
N HIS A 48 2.44 1.38 -9.01
CA HIS A 48 1.86 2.26 -8.00
C HIS A 48 1.58 1.55 -6.67
N ARG A 49 1.15 0.28 -6.69
CA ARG A 49 1.03 -0.55 -5.48
C ARG A 49 2.36 -0.62 -4.75
N ASN A 50 3.41 -1.02 -5.46
CA ASN A 50 4.72 -1.30 -4.86
C ASN A 50 5.38 -0.03 -4.32
N ILE A 51 5.34 1.08 -5.07
CA ILE A 51 5.87 2.36 -4.56
C ILE A 51 5.11 2.82 -3.34
N THR A 52 3.77 2.75 -3.36
CA THR A 52 2.98 3.20 -2.22
C THR A 52 3.25 2.36 -0.98
N GLU A 53 3.39 1.04 -1.13
CA GLU A 53 3.77 0.15 -0.03
C GLU A 53 5.15 0.50 0.54
N ILE A 54 6.16 0.66 -0.31
CA ILE A 54 7.53 1.01 0.09
C ILE A 54 7.55 2.36 0.83
N ASP A 55 6.92 3.38 0.26
CA ASP A 55 6.81 4.72 0.86
C ASP A 55 6.18 4.65 2.24
N LEU A 56 5.06 3.95 2.37
CA LEU A 56 4.33 3.79 3.62
C LEU A 56 5.22 3.09 4.67
N TYR A 57 5.87 1.98 4.33
CA TYR A 57 6.79 1.29 5.23
C TYR A 57 7.99 2.14 5.63
N HIS A 58 8.53 2.96 4.74
CA HIS A 58 9.62 3.86 5.07
C HIS A 58 9.18 4.90 6.10
N GLU A 59 8.07 5.59 5.83
CA GLU A 59 7.53 6.65 6.67
C GLU A 59 7.16 6.17 8.09
N ILE A 60 6.52 4.99 8.22
CA ILE A 60 6.17 4.47 9.55
C ILE A 60 7.41 4.14 10.39
N ASN A 61 8.47 3.63 9.76
CA ASN A 61 9.71 3.31 10.46
C ASN A 61 10.44 4.59 10.88
N VAL A 62 10.42 5.63 10.05
CA VAL A 62 10.95 6.96 10.40
C VAL A 62 10.17 7.55 11.58
N GLN A 63 8.84 7.51 11.57
CA GLN A 63 8.01 8.01 12.67
C GLN A 63 8.25 7.24 13.98
N LYS A 64 8.34 5.91 13.91
CA LYS A 64 8.67 5.07 15.08
C LYS A 64 10.04 5.44 15.63
N ALA A 65 11.06 5.48 14.77
CA ALA A 65 12.43 5.81 15.17
C ALA A 65 12.50 7.20 15.79
N HIS A 66 11.91 8.21 15.16
CA HIS A 66 11.86 9.57 15.68
C HIS A 66 11.22 9.64 17.07
N SER A 67 10.07 8.98 17.24
CA SER A 67 9.34 8.95 18.51
C SER A 67 10.17 8.26 19.60
N LEU A 68 10.80 7.12 19.30
CA LEU A 68 11.71 6.44 20.22
C LEU A 68 12.94 7.30 20.57
N THR A 69 13.56 7.94 19.59
CA THR A 69 14.71 8.82 19.80
C THR A 69 14.37 9.97 20.75
N ILE A 70 13.19 10.58 20.61
CA ILE A 70 12.75 11.63 21.54
C ILE A 70 12.67 11.07 22.95
N VAL A 71 12.01 9.93 23.18
CA VAL A 71 11.89 9.36 24.54
C VAL A 71 13.28 9.03 25.11
N ILE A 72 14.12 8.30 24.34
CA ILE A 72 15.47 7.87 24.74
C ILE A 72 16.39 9.05 25.03
N LEU A 73 16.51 10.00 24.11
CA LEU A 73 17.46 11.10 24.27
C LEU A 73 16.96 12.20 25.20
N SER A 74 15.70 12.61 25.09
CA SER A 74 15.22 13.79 25.84
C SER A 74 14.82 13.48 27.27
N SER A 75 14.30 12.27 27.53
CA SER A 75 13.72 11.93 28.83
C SER A 75 14.67 11.03 29.61
N PHE A 76 15.12 9.91 29.05
CA PHE A 76 16.00 8.99 29.78
C PHE A 76 17.40 9.56 30.04
N ASN A 77 18.08 10.07 29.01
CA ASN A 77 19.44 10.60 29.18
C ASN A 77 19.49 11.86 30.04
N ARG A 78 18.46 12.71 29.97
CA ARG A 78 18.38 13.91 30.80
C ARG A 78 18.30 13.55 32.29
N VAL A 79 17.39 12.62 32.65
CA VAL A 79 17.29 12.14 34.04
C VAL A 79 18.61 11.51 34.49
N LYS A 80 19.26 10.73 33.62
CA LYS A 80 20.56 10.11 33.93
C LYS A 80 21.66 11.16 34.22
N ILE A 81 21.76 12.22 33.41
CA ILE A 81 22.74 13.31 33.61
C ILE A 81 22.43 14.05 34.91
N GLU A 82 21.16 14.40 35.15
CA GLU A 82 20.74 15.08 36.39
C GLU A 82 21.10 14.24 37.63
N LEU A 83 20.96 12.92 37.55
CA LEU A 83 21.29 11.99 38.63
C LEU A 83 22.81 11.78 38.84
N GLN A 84 23.63 11.87 37.79
CA GLN A 84 25.10 11.76 37.91
C GLN A 84 25.70 12.83 38.82
N THR A 85 25.06 13.99 38.96
CA THR A 85 25.53 15.04 39.86
C THR A 85 25.57 14.58 41.33
N TYR A 86 24.69 13.64 41.71
CA TYR A 86 24.59 13.10 43.08
C TYR A 86 25.49 11.89 43.33
N GLU A 87 26.12 11.31 42.29
CA GLU A 87 27.06 10.19 42.44
C GLU A 87 28.33 10.61 43.21
N SER A 88 28.68 11.90 43.15
CA SER A 88 29.87 12.47 43.78
C SER A 88 29.83 12.47 45.32
N GLU A 89 28.66 12.34 45.93
CA GLU A 89 28.49 12.44 47.39
C GLU A 89 28.65 11.10 48.14
N ASN A 90 28.79 9.98 47.42
CA ASN A 90 29.17 8.64 47.90
C ASN A 90 28.49 8.13 49.20
N LYS A 91 27.24 8.54 49.47
CA LYS A 91 26.42 8.01 50.58
C LYS A 91 25.69 6.74 50.12
N THR A 92 25.75 5.65 50.91
CA THR A 92 25.19 4.33 50.57
C THR A 92 23.73 4.36 50.13
N ASN A 93 22.89 5.17 50.78
CA ASN A 93 21.48 5.32 50.42
C ASN A 93 21.27 6.07 49.09
N LYS A 94 22.10 7.07 48.78
CA LYS A 94 22.05 7.78 47.49
C LYS A 94 22.42 6.83 46.34
N LEU A 95 23.45 6.00 46.52
CA LEU A 95 23.83 4.98 45.55
C LEU A 95 22.71 3.96 45.30
N TYR A 96 21.98 3.55 46.34
CA TYR A 96 20.82 2.67 46.20
C TYR A 96 19.70 3.33 45.37
N CYS A 97 19.32 4.58 45.68
CA CYS A 97 18.30 5.32 44.93
C CYS A 97 18.69 5.49 43.45
N LEU A 98 19.96 5.82 43.19
CA LEU A 98 20.52 5.97 41.84
C LEU A 98 20.48 4.67 41.05
N LYS A 99 20.87 3.54 41.67
CA LYS A 99 20.79 2.22 41.03
C LYS A 99 19.35 1.85 40.68
N LYS A 100 18.44 1.95 41.65
CA LYS A 100 17.01 1.68 41.44
C LYS A 100 16.41 2.53 40.32
N CYS A 101 16.79 3.81 40.25
CA CYS A 101 16.37 4.68 39.16
C CYS A 101 16.91 4.22 37.80
N LYS A 102 18.21 3.88 37.71
CA LYS A 102 18.81 3.38 36.46
C LYS A 102 18.13 2.10 35.98
N ASP A 103 17.85 1.17 36.88
CA ASP A 103 17.17 -0.08 36.57
C ASP A 103 15.76 0.19 36.00
N LYS A 104 14.97 1.07 36.65
CA LYS A 104 13.64 1.48 36.17
C LYS A 104 13.67 2.21 34.82
N LEU A 105 14.66 3.08 34.61
CA LEU A 105 14.84 3.78 33.34
C LEU A 105 15.21 2.79 32.22
N GLN A 106 16.05 1.80 32.51
CA GLN A 106 16.38 0.75 31.57
C GLN A 106 15.15 -0.10 31.22
N GLU A 107 14.36 -0.50 32.22
CA GLU A 107 13.10 -1.22 32.02
C GLU A 107 12.11 -0.41 31.15
N CYS A 108 11.93 0.88 31.44
CA CYS A 108 11.06 1.74 30.63
C CYS A 108 11.57 1.92 29.20
N SER A 109 12.89 1.88 28.96
CA SER A 109 13.43 1.93 27.59
C SER A 109 13.16 0.65 26.79
N ILE A 110 13.09 -0.50 27.46
CA ILE A 110 12.66 -1.77 26.85
C ILE A 110 11.16 -1.70 26.53
N ILE A 111 10.34 -1.30 27.51
CA ILE A 111 8.88 -1.18 27.35
C ILE A 111 8.50 -0.15 26.28
N ALA A 112 9.33 0.87 26.04
CA ALA A 112 9.07 1.87 25.01
C ALA A 112 8.91 1.26 23.60
N TYR A 113 9.65 0.19 23.29
CA TYR A 113 9.50 -0.51 22.02
C TYR A 113 8.15 -1.23 21.93
N ASP A 114 7.72 -1.85 23.03
CA ASP A 114 6.48 -2.60 23.11
C ASP A 114 5.25 -1.68 23.04
N GLU A 115 5.29 -0.54 23.72
CA GLU A 115 4.21 0.47 23.70
C GLU A 115 4.02 1.10 22.31
N MET A 116 5.05 1.11 21.47
CA MET A 116 4.97 1.64 20.09
C MET A 116 4.55 0.58 19.05
N ASN A 117 4.62 -0.72 19.36
CA ASN A 117 4.24 -1.78 18.43
C ASN A 117 2.74 -1.79 18.06
N PRO A 118 1.79 -1.51 18.98
CA PRO A 118 0.37 -1.37 18.62
C PRO A 118 0.12 -0.34 17.51
N CYS A 119 0.86 0.78 17.52
CA CYS A 119 0.76 1.82 16.48
C CYS A 119 1.22 1.30 15.11
N VAL A 120 2.31 0.52 15.08
CA VAL A 120 2.79 -0.14 13.86
C VAL A 120 1.76 -1.16 13.35
N ASN A 121 1.14 -1.94 14.24
CA ASN A 121 0.13 -2.93 13.85
C ASN A 121 -1.13 -2.28 13.27
N MET A 122 -1.58 -1.18 13.87
CA MET A 122 -2.69 -0.37 13.34
C MET A 122 -2.35 0.16 11.94
N PHE A 123 -1.17 0.74 11.77
CA PHE A 123 -0.67 1.20 10.48
C PHE A 123 -0.66 0.10 9.42
N ILE A 124 -0.08 -1.08 9.74
CA ILE A 124 0.00 -2.22 8.82
C ILE A 124 -1.41 -2.65 8.40
N SER A 125 -2.37 -2.67 9.33
CA SER A 125 -3.75 -2.99 9.04
C SER A 125 -4.38 -1.99 8.05
N ASP A 126 -4.23 -0.69 8.31
CA ASP A 126 -4.79 0.35 7.45
C ASP A 126 -4.14 0.38 6.06
N MET A 127 -2.81 0.23 6.00
CA MET A 127 -2.06 0.08 4.76
C MET A 127 -2.53 -1.15 3.97
N ARG A 128 -2.70 -2.31 4.62
CA ARG A 128 -3.19 -3.52 3.95
C ARG A 128 -4.58 -3.30 3.36
N ASN A 129 -5.50 -2.69 4.11
CA ASN A 129 -6.84 -2.37 3.62
C ASN A 129 -6.80 -1.45 2.40
N PHE A 130 -5.89 -0.48 2.40
CA PHE A 130 -5.68 0.43 1.28
C PHE A 130 -5.09 -0.29 0.05
N LEU A 131 -4.01 -1.06 0.21
CA LEU A 131 -3.38 -1.82 -0.88
C LEU A 131 -4.34 -2.85 -1.48
N GLN A 132 -5.23 -3.43 -0.68
CA GLN A 132 -6.25 -4.36 -1.16
C GLN A 132 -7.24 -3.71 -2.14
N LYS A 133 -7.45 -2.37 -2.08
CA LYS A 133 -8.24 -1.64 -3.08
C LYS A 133 -7.55 -1.69 -4.45
N ILE A 134 -6.22 -1.54 -4.48
CA ILE A 134 -5.41 -1.61 -5.71
C ILE A 134 -5.41 -3.05 -6.25
N GLU A 135 -5.20 -4.03 -5.37
CA GLU A 135 -5.19 -5.46 -5.74
C GLU A 135 -6.52 -5.91 -6.35
N LYS A 136 -7.66 -5.41 -5.85
CA LYS A 136 -8.98 -5.67 -6.45
C LYS A 136 -9.05 -5.16 -7.89
N LYS A 137 -8.50 -3.99 -8.20
CA LYS A 137 -8.47 -3.44 -9.57
C LYS A 137 -7.50 -4.23 -10.46
N MET A 138 -6.35 -4.64 -9.92
CA MET A 138 -5.44 -5.55 -10.62
C MET A 138 -6.14 -6.87 -10.95
N GLN A 139 -6.97 -7.41 -10.07
CA GLN A 139 -7.71 -8.65 -10.35
C GLN A 139 -8.72 -8.46 -11.49
N VAL A 140 -9.39 -7.32 -11.56
CA VAL A 140 -10.27 -6.97 -12.71
C VAL A 140 -9.47 -6.98 -14.02
N GLY A 141 -8.31 -6.34 -14.05
CA GLY A 141 -7.45 -6.35 -15.25
C GLY A 141 -6.92 -7.74 -15.61
N LYS A 142 -6.57 -8.57 -14.62
CA LYS A 142 -6.14 -9.96 -14.84
C LYS A 142 -7.27 -10.80 -15.45
N ASN A 143 -8.50 -10.66 -14.95
CA ASN A 143 -9.67 -11.32 -15.52
C ASN A 143 -9.95 -10.85 -16.95
N LEU A 144 -9.79 -9.55 -17.22
CA LEU A 144 -9.94 -8.99 -18.56
C LEU A 144 -8.94 -9.60 -19.57
N ILE A 145 -7.69 -9.83 -19.16
CA ILE A 145 -6.71 -10.54 -20.00
C ILE A 145 -7.14 -11.98 -20.31
N ILE A 146 -7.67 -12.69 -19.31
CA ILE A 146 -8.16 -14.06 -19.49
C ILE A 146 -9.32 -14.08 -20.48
N ASP A 147 -10.29 -13.18 -20.29
CA ASP A 147 -11.46 -13.05 -21.17
C ASP A 147 -11.05 -12.73 -22.61
N LEU A 148 -10.13 -11.77 -22.80
CA LEU A 148 -9.62 -11.38 -24.11
C LEU A 148 -8.89 -12.52 -24.85
N LYS A 149 -8.21 -13.42 -24.11
CA LYS A 149 -7.59 -14.61 -24.70
C LYS A 149 -8.62 -15.61 -25.25
N GLN A 150 -9.83 -15.59 -24.71
CA GLN A 150 -10.90 -16.52 -25.09
C GLN A 150 -11.79 -15.99 -26.22
N VAL A 151 -11.64 -14.73 -26.65
CA VAL A 151 -12.50 -14.13 -27.69
C VAL A 151 -12.49 -14.97 -28.97
N ASN A 152 -11.31 -15.34 -29.47
CA ASN A 152 -11.20 -16.10 -30.72
C ASN A 152 -11.84 -17.49 -30.60
N SER A 153 -11.71 -18.15 -29.45
CA SER A 153 -12.35 -19.46 -29.24
C SER A 153 -13.86 -19.35 -29.03
N LYS A 154 -14.34 -18.26 -28.40
CA LYS A 154 -15.77 -17.99 -28.19
C LYS A 154 -16.47 -17.64 -29.51
N CYS A 155 -15.79 -16.96 -30.41
CA CYS A 155 -16.29 -16.55 -31.71
C CYS A 155 -15.87 -17.48 -32.86
N ASN A 156 -15.52 -18.73 -32.55
CA ASN A 156 -15.18 -19.73 -33.56
C ASN A 156 -16.45 -20.28 -34.23
N ILE A 157 -16.98 -19.50 -35.19
CA ILE A 157 -18.21 -19.77 -35.93
C ILE A 157 -17.86 -20.03 -37.40
N GLU A 158 -18.50 -21.04 -38.04
CA GLU A 158 -18.23 -21.41 -39.43
C GLU A 158 -18.55 -20.28 -40.43
N ASN A 159 -19.58 -19.48 -40.13
CA ASN A 159 -19.93 -18.31 -40.91
C ASN A 159 -19.05 -17.11 -40.53
N ILE A 160 -18.26 -16.63 -41.49
CA ILE A 160 -17.29 -15.54 -41.28
C ILE A 160 -17.95 -14.23 -40.82
N TYR A 161 -19.14 -13.88 -41.31
CA TYR A 161 -19.84 -12.65 -40.90
C TYR A 161 -20.37 -12.75 -39.47
N GLU A 162 -20.81 -13.93 -39.06
CA GLU A 162 -21.23 -14.18 -37.67
C GLU A 162 -20.04 -14.18 -36.72
N ALA A 163 -18.89 -14.72 -37.15
CA ALA A 163 -17.64 -14.64 -36.40
C ALA A 163 -17.18 -13.17 -36.24
N GLU A 164 -17.23 -12.37 -37.30
CA GLU A 164 -16.94 -10.93 -37.25
C GLU A 164 -17.83 -10.17 -36.26
N GLU A 165 -19.14 -10.38 -36.35
CA GLU A 165 -20.09 -9.70 -35.47
C GLU A 165 -19.89 -10.13 -34.01
N CYS A 166 -19.64 -11.41 -33.75
CA CYS A 166 -19.29 -11.90 -32.42
C CYS A 166 -18.04 -11.21 -31.87
N VAL A 167 -16.94 -11.17 -32.64
CA VAL A 167 -15.69 -10.52 -32.19
C VAL A 167 -15.94 -9.03 -31.95
N ARG A 168 -16.73 -8.36 -32.80
CA ARG A 168 -17.06 -6.94 -32.65
C ARG A 168 -17.82 -6.64 -31.35
N ILE A 169 -18.81 -7.47 -31.01
CA ILE A 169 -19.60 -7.33 -29.77
C ILE A 169 -18.70 -7.53 -28.53
N GLU A 170 -17.90 -8.60 -28.53
CA GLU A 170 -16.96 -8.90 -27.45
C GLU A 170 -15.94 -7.76 -27.29
N LEU A 171 -15.35 -7.31 -28.40
CA LEU A 171 -14.36 -6.23 -28.42
C LEU A 171 -14.93 -4.92 -27.85
N SER A 172 -16.15 -4.54 -28.23
CA SER A 172 -16.85 -3.37 -27.69
C SER A 172 -17.00 -3.46 -26.17
N THR A 173 -17.43 -4.62 -25.68
CA THR A 173 -17.62 -4.88 -24.24
C THR A 173 -16.30 -4.77 -23.47
N TYR A 174 -15.22 -5.37 -23.99
CA TYR A 174 -13.92 -5.32 -23.32
C TYR A 174 -13.24 -3.95 -23.41
N LYS A 175 -13.46 -3.19 -24.49
CA LYS A 175 -13.01 -1.78 -24.58
C LYS A 175 -13.63 -0.94 -23.47
N GLN A 176 -14.94 -1.10 -23.21
CA GLN A 176 -15.60 -0.42 -22.11
C GLN A 176 -15.05 -0.84 -20.75
N LYS A 177 -14.84 -2.15 -20.52
CA LYS A 177 -14.24 -2.65 -19.27
C LYS A 177 -12.84 -2.09 -19.02
N LEU A 178 -12.00 -2.01 -20.06
CA LEU A 178 -10.68 -1.40 -19.95
C LEU A 178 -10.78 0.10 -19.63
N GLN A 179 -11.69 0.81 -20.29
CA GLN A 179 -11.91 2.23 -20.03
C GLN A 179 -12.32 2.47 -18.56
N THR A 180 -13.26 1.68 -18.04
CA THR A 180 -13.65 1.74 -16.62
C THR A 180 -12.47 1.42 -15.70
N LEU A 181 -11.65 0.42 -16.03
CA LEU A 181 -10.45 0.10 -15.25
C LEU A 181 -9.46 1.27 -15.20
N ARG A 182 -9.24 1.95 -16.33
CA ARG A 182 -8.37 3.14 -16.42
C ARG A 182 -8.94 4.31 -15.60
N GLU A 183 -10.23 4.58 -15.71
CA GLU A 183 -10.89 5.64 -14.93
C GLU A 183 -10.86 5.35 -13.42
N ASP A 184 -11.11 4.11 -13.04
CA ASP A 184 -11.01 3.67 -11.64
C ASP A 184 -9.58 3.78 -11.11
N PHE A 185 -8.58 3.52 -11.96
CA PHE A 185 -7.18 3.67 -11.61
C PHE A 185 -6.78 5.13 -11.40
N GLU A 186 -7.20 6.05 -12.29
CA GLU A 186 -6.92 7.48 -12.10
C GLU A 186 -7.60 8.02 -10.84
N LYS A 187 -8.87 7.67 -10.59
CA LYS A 187 -9.56 8.00 -9.32
C LYS A 187 -8.83 7.44 -8.10
N LEU A 188 -8.24 6.25 -8.24
CA LEU A 188 -7.45 5.66 -7.16
C LEU A 188 -6.18 6.47 -6.92
N LYS A 189 -5.45 6.85 -7.98
CA LYS A 189 -4.23 7.69 -7.90
C LYS A 189 -4.47 9.01 -7.18
N GLU A 190 -5.56 9.70 -7.50
CA GLU A 190 -5.96 10.93 -6.81
C GLU A 190 -6.14 10.71 -5.30
N ARG A 191 -6.74 9.57 -4.92
CA ARG A 191 -6.96 9.20 -3.52
C ARG A 191 -5.74 8.63 -2.82
N ILE A 192 -4.71 8.15 -3.54
CA ILE A 192 -3.49 7.58 -2.92
C ILE A 192 -2.88 8.61 -1.95
N SER A 193 -2.77 9.86 -2.39
CA SER A 193 -2.18 10.91 -1.55
C SER A 193 -2.99 11.15 -0.29
N GLU A 194 -4.32 11.28 -0.42
CA GLU A 194 -5.23 11.51 0.70
C GLU A 194 -5.24 10.35 1.70
N ASP A 195 -5.37 9.11 1.21
CA ASP A 195 -5.34 7.92 2.06
C ASP A 195 -3.97 7.77 2.74
N LYS A 196 -2.85 8.03 2.03
CA LYS A 196 -1.50 8.05 2.62
C LYS A 196 -1.41 9.06 3.77
N HIS A 197 -1.87 10.29 3.56
CA HIS A 197 -1.86 11.33 4.61
C HIS A 197 -2.71 10.93 5.81
N ARG A 198 -3.89 10.35 5.58
CA ARG A 198 -4.77 9.88 6.65
C ARG A 198 -4.11 8.78 7.48
N ILE A 199 -3.56 7.75 6.83
CA ILE A 199 -2.93 6.60 7.49
C ILE A 199 -1.71 7.05 8.32
N LEU A 200 -0.86 7.91 7.73
CA LEU A 200 0.31 8.47 8.42
C LEU A 200 -0.09 9.39 9.57
N GLY A 201 -1.15 10.19 9.40
CA GLY A 201 -1.67 11.07 10.45
C GLY A 201 -2.19 10.28 11.67
N GLN A 202 -2.98 9.22 11.45
CA GLN A 202 -3.47 8.35 12.51
C GLN A 202 -2.32 7.66 13.25
N SER A 203 -1.31 7.21 12.52
CA SER A 203 -0.13 6.54 13.09
C SER A 203 0.73 7.51 13.90
N SER A 204 0.94 8.72 13.38
CA SER A 204 1.65 9.79 14.08
C SER A 204 0.97 10.15 15.40
N GLN A 205 -0.37 10.26 15.42
CA GLN A 205 -1.12 10.50 16.65
C GLN A 205 -0.97 9.35 17.66
N CYS A 206 -0.96 8.10 17.19
CA CYS A 206 -0.73 6.96 18.07
C CYS A 206 0.67 6.98 18.69
N PHE A 207 1.71 7.22 17.88
CA PHE A 207 3.07 7.34 18.41
C PHE A 207 3.23 8.50 19.38
N GLU A 208 2.56 9.62 19.13
CA GLU A 208 2.57 10.77 20.02
C GLU A 208 1.98 10.45 21.40
N LEU A 209 0.86 9.71 21.44
CA LEU A 209 0.25 9.25 22.70
C LEU A 209 1.17 8.28 23.45
N ALA A 210 1.78 7.32 22.74
CA ALA A 210 2.75 6.40 23.33
C ALA A 210 3.98 7.16 23.89
N ARG A 211 4.49 8.14 23.13
CA ARG A 211 5.59 9.02 23.52
C ARG A 211 5.25 9.78 24.81
N LEU A 212 4.10 10.45 24.88
CA LEU A 212 3.66 11.20 26.05
C LEU A 212 3.53 10.31 27.29
N THR A 213 2.99 9.10 27.13
CA THR A 213 2.87 8.10 28.21
C THR A 213 4.24 7.71 28.76
N LEU A 214 5.22 7.45 27.89
CA LEU A 214 6.58 7.11 28.29
C LEU A 214 7.30 8.29 28.96
N GLN A 215 7.05 9.52 28.50
CA GLN A 215 7.58 10.72 29.14
C GLN A 215 7.04 10.88 30.56
N GLN A 216 5.74 10.71 30.76
CA GLN A 216 5.12 10.77 32.09
C GLN A 216 5.71 9.71 33.04
N ARG A 217 5.87 8.47 32.56
CA ARG A 217 6.55 7.41 33.35
C ARG A 217 7.98 7.78 33.72
N THR A 218 8.72 8.38 32.79
CA THR A 218 10.10 8.82 33.02
C THR A 218 10.17 9.92 34.08
N GLU A 219 9.27 10.91 34.02
CA GLU A 219 9.18 11.97 35.03
C GLU A 219 8.77 11.42 36.40
N GLN A 220 7.89 10.42 36.46
CA GLN A 220 7.55 9.76 37.72
C GLN A 220 8.75 9.04 38.33
N ILE A 221 9.52 8.29 37.53
CA ILE A 221 10.76 7.65 37.97
C ILE A 221 11.75 8.68 38.51
N LYS A 222 11.88 9.82 37.83
CA LYS A 222 12.70 10.94 38.27
C LYS A 222 12.25 11.42 39.66
N ILE A 223 10.97 11.77 39.83
CA ILE A 223 10.43 12.28 41.10
C ILE A 223 10.68 11.27 42.23
N GLU A 224 10.44 9.99 42.01
CA GLU A 224 10.71 8.93 42.99
C GLU A 224 12.20 8.84 43.38
N ALA A 225 13.10 8.96 42.39
CA ALA A 225 14.54 8.93 42.62
C ALA A 225 15.00 10.13 43.45
N PHE A 226 14.55 11.35 43.11
CA PHE A 226 14.89 12.57 43.84
C PHE A 226 14.33 12.58 45.26
N THR A 227 13.10 12.10 45.46
CA THR A 227 12.51 11.94 46.80
C THR A 227 13.35 11.00 47.66
N CYS A 228 13.74 9.84 47.11
CA CYS A 228 14.61 8.88 47.78
C CYS A 228 15.97 9.48 48.16
N ILE A 229 16.57 10.31 47.29
CA ILE A 229 17.86 10.99 47.55
C ILE A 229 17.72 12.06 48.65
N TRP A 230 16.63 12.83 48.68
CA TRP A 230 16.40 13.86 49.69
C TRP A 230 16.08 13.27 51.07
N ASP A 231 15.20 12.27 51.14
CA ASP A 231 14.85 11.60 52.40
C ASP A 231 16.05 10.88 53.04
N SER A 232 17.07 10.57 52.25
CA SER A 232 18.32 9.95 52.73
C SER A 232 19.43 10.96 53.08
N THR A 233 19.13 12.26 53.05
CA THR A 233 20.05 13.32 53.50
C THR A 233 19.73 13.68 54.96
N PRO A 234 20.63 13.41 55.94
CA PRO A 234 20.38 13.78 57.33
C PRO A 234 20.28 15.31 57.47
N GLN A 235 19.29 15.76 58.26
CA GLN A 235 19.13 17.17 58.69
C GLN A 235 20.30 17.63 59.56
#